data_AF-A0A411HJ67-F1
#
_entry.id   AF-A0A411HJ67-F1
#
_cell.length_a   1.000
_cell.length_b   1.000
_cell.length_c   1.000
_cell.angle_alpha   90.00
_cell.angle_beta   90.00
_cell.angle_gamma   90.00
#
_symmetry.space_group_name_H-M   'P 1'
#
loop_
_entity.id
_entity.type
_entity.pdbx_description
1 polymer ?
#
loop_
_entity_poly.entity_id
_entity_poly.type
_entity_poly.pdbx_seq_one_letter_code
_entity_poly.pdbx_strand_id
1 'polypeptide(L)'
;MQQQIRRISVIALVLAAYALGWAVTHVLSHPAPAWTALTDFCVTMPLIGAWFARRTPKLALRRALLLFGIGLLAARLLLPVETLPMFGAFANLRTFGMAILGLFEIGAVLAMLRMLVASRADENPELLIEANISKRFGAHPAAGIFKAEARMWLHLLSRRREWKFPGVMHFSYHRRDGMQSLLFGFIIVILLQIPFEHLLLSLWHPAAAWCISALSLYSVLWMIAHYRAVTRRPISLEDDRLIIRNGVFGDVAVPLNALARIAPLRASIDMHANRRVPGQRRIGSNGNLLIEFRQPLALASIIGSRNYNSLRFGADTPQRLVDAVNARLVQINALT
;
A
#
# COMPACT_ATOMS: atom_id res chain seq x y z
N MET A 1 -0.71 32.51 -14.71
CA MET A 1 0.29 33.37 -14.04
C MET A 1 -0.17 33.88 -12.66
N GLN A 2 -1.33 34.54 -12.55
CA GLN A 2 -1.79 35.11 -11.26
C GLN A 2 -1.96 34.09 -10.10
N GLN A 3 -2.34 32.84 -10.40
CA GLN A 3 -2.44 31.79 -9.37
C GLN A 3 -1.08 31.34 -8.81
N GLN A 4 0.00 31.37 -9.60
CA GLN A 4 1.33 31.03 -9.13
C GLN A 4 1.88 32.16 -8.24
N ILE A 5 1.70 33.42 -8.66
CA ILE A 5 2.11 34.61 -7.91
C ILE A 5 1.41 34.67 -6.54
N ARG A 6 0.11 34.31 -6.49
CA ARG A 6 -0.67 34.26 -5.24
C ARG A 6 -0.29 33.09 -4.31
N ARG A 7 0.28 32.01 -4.85
CA ARG A 7 0.81 30.88 -4.05
C ARG A 7 2.17 31.21 -3.46
N ILE A 8 3.04 31.84 -4.25
CA ILE A 8 4.38 32.26 -3.83
C ILE A 8 4.29 33.31 -2.72
N SER A 9 3.38 34.29 -2.86
CA SER A 9 3.16 35.33 -1.84
C SER A 9 2.64 34.80 -0.50
N VAL A 10 1.81 33.76 -0.49
CA VAL A 10 1.33 33.13 0.75
C VAL A 10 2.44 32.28 1.40
N ILE A 11 3.24 31.58 0.61
CA ILE A 11 4.41 30.87 1.12
C ILE A 11 5.42 31.88 1.72
N ALA A 12 5.66 33.00 1.03
CA ALA A 12 6.52 34.07 1.54
C ALA A 12 5.98 34.71 2.82
N LEU A 13 4.65 34.91 2.93
CA LEU A 13 4.00 35.43 4.14
C LEU A 13 4.12 34.46 5.32
N VAL A 14 3.95 33.16 5.07
CA VAL A 14 4.12 32.12 6.10
C VAL A 14 5.58 32.06 6.53
N LEU A 15 6.53 32.06 5.60
CA LEU A 15 7.96 32.08 5.91
C LEU A 15 8.38 33.35 6.68
N ALA A 16 7.81 34.52 6.34
CA ALA A 16 8.02 35.77 7.06
C ALA A 16 7.43 35.73 8.49
N ALA A 17 6.25 35.13 8.66
CA ALA A 17 5.66 34.92 9.99
C ALA A 17 6.49 33.93 10.84
N TYR A 18 7.04 32.89 10.23
CA TYR A 18 7.98 31.95 10.88
C TYR A 18 9.30 32.64 11.26
N ALA A 19 9.86 33.46 10.37
CA ALA A 19 11.09 34.21 10.65
C ALA A 19 10.89 35.24 11.76
N LEU A 20 9.73 35.91 11.79
CA LEU A 20 9.35 36.85 12.84
C LEU A 20 9.12 36.13 14.18
N GLY A 21 8.41 35.00 14.18
CA GLY A 21 8.20 34.19 15.38
C GLY A 21 9.52 33.67 15.96
N TRP A 22 10.42 33.17 15.11
CA TRP A 22 11.76 32.77 15.51
C TRP A 22 12.57 33.94 16.07
N ALA A 23 12.60 35.09 15.37
CA ALA A 23 13.31 36.29 15.83
C ALA A 23 12.77 36.81 17.18
N VAL A 24 11.46 36.82 17.37
CA VAL A 24 10.82 37.24 18.63
C VAL A 24 11.20 36.29 19.77
N THR A 25 11.24 34.98 19.53
CA THR A 25 11.66 34.01 20.56
C THR A 25 13.16 34.09 20.88
N HIS A 26 14.00 34.46 19.91
CA HIS A 26 15.45 34.60 20.11
C HIS A 26 15.83 35.92 20.78
N VAL A 27 15.15 37.03 20.42
CA VAL A 27 15.39 38.36 21.00
C VAL A 27 14.88 38.47 22.43
N LEU A 28 13.77 37.79 22.77
CA LEU A 28 13.17 37.88 24.10
C LEU A 28 13.75 36.90 25.14
N SER A 29 14.79 36.12 24.81
CA SER A 29 15.52 35.22 25.74
C SER A 29 14.65 34.41 26.72
N HIS A 30 13.46 34.01 26.28
CA HIS A 30 12.57 33.10 27.00
C HIS A 30 12.38 31.83 26.17
N PRO A 31 12.33 30.64 26.79
CA PRO A 31 11.91 29.43 26.08
C PRO A 31 10.51 29.70 25.52
N ALA A 32 10.34 29.52 24.20
CA ALA A 32 9.06 29.76 23.55
C ALA A 32 7.97 28.95 24.24
N PRO A 33 6.87 29.57 24.71
CA PRO A 33 5.82 28.83 25.42
C PRO A 33 5.21 27.78 24.50
N ALA A 34 5.06 26.55 25.01
CA ALA A 34 4.55 25.36 24.31
C ALA A 34 3.27 25.59 23.46
N TRP A 35 2.47 26.58 23.86
CA TRP A 35 1.26 27.01 23.19
C TRP A 35 1.48 27.53 21.77
N THR A 36 2.63 28.14 21.46
CA THR A 36 2.92 28.67 20.11
C THR A 36 3.09 27.55 19.09
N ALA A 37 3.82 26.49 19.45
CA ALA A 37 3.95 25.28 18.64
C ALA A 37 2.59 24.57 18.49
N LEU A 38 1.78 24.54 19.55
CA LEU A 38 0.46 23.90 19.52
C LEU A 38 -0.52 24.65 18.61
N THR A 39 -0.53 25.99 18.64
CA THR A 39 -1.29 26.80 17.67
C THR A 39 -0.80 26.59 16.24
N ASP A 40 0.51 26.41 16.04
CA ASP A 40 1.04 26.21 14.70
C ASP A 40 0.67 24.84 14.10
N PHE A 41 0.85 23.77 14.87
CA PHE A 41 0.52 22.43 14.40
C PHE A 41 -0.98 22.17 14.32
N CYS A 42 -1.77 22.71 15.26
CA CYS A 42 -3.20 22.41 15.37
C CYS A 42 -4.09 23.45 14.68
N VAL A 43 -3.60 24.65 14.35
CA VAL A 43 -4.46 25.69 13.75
C VAL A 43 -3.94 26.16 12.41
N THR A 44 -2.69 26.62 12.32
CA THR A 44 -2.18 27.17 11.05
C THR A 44 -1.98 26.09 9.98
N MET A 45 -1.38 24.94 10.31
CA MET A 45 -1.21 23.82 9.37
C MET A 45 -2.53 23.29 8.76
N PRO A 46 -3.58 23.00 9.56
CA PRO A 46 -4.90 22.59 9.05
C PRO A 46 -5.58 23.65 8.19
N LEU A 47 -5.48 24.93 8.58
CA LEU A 47 -6.06 26.04 7.81
C LEU A 47 -5.34 26.22 6.47
N ILE A 48 -4.01 26.08 6.42
CA ILE A 48 -3.23 26.09 5.17
C ILE A 48 -3.64 24.90 4.29
N GLY A 49 -3.78 23.70 4.86
CA GLY A 49 -4.23 22.51 4.13
C GLY A 49 -5.65 22.61 3.57
N ALA A 50 -6.57 23.14 4.37
CA ALA A 50 -7.93 23.51 3.93
C ALA A 50 -7.86 24.55 2.81
N TRP A 51 -6.94 25.51 2.94
CA TRP A 51 -6.74 26.58 1.98
C TRP A 51 -6.15 26.11 0.65
N PHE A 52 -5.38 25.03 0.61
CA PHE A 52 -4.95 24.44 -0.66
C PHE A 52 -6.05 23.63 -1.36
N ALA A 53 -7.05 23.17 -0.62
CA ALA A 53 -8.12 22.28 -1.12
C ALA A 53 -9.48 22.97 -1.32
N ARG A 54 -9.55 24.31 -1.27
CA ARG A 54 -10.81 25.11 -1.24
C ARG A 54 -11.75 24.87 -2.41
N ARG A 55 -11.26 24.33 -3.53
CA ARG A 55 -12.09 23.99 -4.69
C ARG A 55 -13.10 22.87 -4.39
N THR A 56 -12.90 22.09 -3.34
CA THR A 56 -13.83 21.02 -2.93
C THR A 56 -13.98 21.02 -1.40
N PRO A 57 -15.11 21.49 -0.84
CA PRO A 57 -15.26 21.69 0.61
C PRO A 57 -15.13 20.38 1.40
N LYS A 58 -15.60 19.26 0.84
CA LYS A 58 -15.44 17.92 1.42
C LYS A 58 -13.96 17.49 1.51
N LEU A 59 -13.13 17.83 0.53
CA LEU A 59 -11.70 17.48 0.52
C LEU A 59 -10.89 18.42 1.43
N ALA A 60 -11.27 19.70 1.47
CA ALA A 60 -10.69 20.69 2.38
C ALA A 60 -10.93 20.31 3.83
N LEU A 61 -12.15 19.93 4.18
CA LEU A 61 -12.49 19.47 5.54
C LEU A 61 -11.71 18.21 5.91
N ARG A 62 -11.65 17.20 5.02
CA ARG A 62 -10.89 15.97 5.26
C ARG A 62 -9.39 16.22 5.48
N ARG A 63 -8.78 17.10 4.67
CA ARG A 63 -7.36 17.46 4.81
C ARG A 63 -7.08 18.28 6.06
N ALA A 64 -8.00 19.19 6.41
CA ALA A 64 -7.92 19.94 7.66
C ALA A 64 -7.97 19.00 8.86
N LEU A 65 -8.92 18.07 8.90
CA LEU A 65 -9.04 17.06 9.97
C LEU A 65 -7.82 16.14 10.05
N LEU A 66 -7.28 15.70 8.91
CA LEU A 66 -6.07 14.88 8.87
C LEU A 66 -4.85 15.61 9.42
N LEU A 67 -4.62 16.84 8.95
CA LEU A 67 -3.48 17.66 9.40
C LEU A 67 -3.65 18.11 10.85
N PHE A 68 -4.89 18.32 11.30
CA PHE A 68 -5.22 18.59 12.70
C PHE A 68 -4.87 17.40 13.60
N GLY A 69 -5.26 16.19 13.18
CA GLY A 69 -4.91 14.95 13.88
C GLY A 69 -3.41 14.69 13.93
N ILE A 70 -2.70 14.92 12.82
CA ILE A 70 -1.22 14.82 12.75
C ILE A 70 -0.57 15.90 13.62
N GLY A 71 -1.10 17.13 13.61
CA GLY A 71 -0.60 18.24 14.40
C GLY A 71 -0.75 18.00 15.91
N LEU A 72 -1.89 17.45 16.34
CA LEU A 72 -2.10 17.00 17.72
C LEU A 72 -1.12 15.89 18.12
N LEU A 73 -0.83 14.96 17.20
CA LEU A 73 0.09 13.86 17.43
C LEU A 73 1.55 14.36 17.50
N ALA A 74 1.94 15.31 16.65
CA ALA A 74 3.24 15.96 16.69
C ALA A 74 3.43 16.81 17.96
N ALA A 75 2.41 17.60 18.34
CA ALA A 75 2.40 18.38 19.57
C ALA A 75 2.58 17.47 20.80
N ARG A 76 1.98 16.27 20.80
CA ARG A 76 2.16 15.26 21.86
C ARG A 76 3.59 14.68 21.94
N LEU A 77 4.26 14.50 20.81
CA LEU A 77 5.62 13.92 20.78
C LEU A 77 6.69 14.95 21.11
N LEU A 78 6.42 16.24 20.85
CA LEU A 78 7.39 17.32 20.97
C LEU A 78 7.25 18.15 22.28
N LEU A 79 6.07 18.18 22.91
CA LEU A 79 5.82 19.01 24.09
C LEU A 79 5.79 18.21 25.41
N PRO A 80 6.52 18.64 26.46
CA PRO A 80 6.45 18.03 27.79
C PRO A 80 5.06 18.20 28.43
N VAL A 81 4.51 17.08 28.93
CA VAL A 81 3.13 16.94 29.45
C VAL A 81 2.81 17.89 30.61
N GLU A 82 3.83 18.41 31.31
CA GLU A 82 3.70 19.23 32.51
C GLU A 82 3.20 20.66 32.24
N THR A 83 3.25 21.14 31.00
CA THR A 83 3.03 22.56 30.68
C THR A 83 1.57 22.97 30.44
N LEU A 84 0.62 22.02 30.43
CA LEU A 84 -0.76 22.29 30.00
C LEU A 84 -1.81 21.64 30.94
N PRO A 85 -2.33 22.37 31.95
CA PRO A 85 -3.39 21.87 32.85
C PRO A 85 -4.72 21.54 32.15
N MET A 86 -4.94 22.04 30.92
CA MET A 86 -6.13 21.73 30.12
C MET A 86 -6.14 20.27 29.60
N PHE A 87 -5.00 19.56 29.56
CA PHE A 87 -4.92 18.18 29.09
C PHE A 87 -5.37 17.14 30.13
N GLY A 88 -5.62 17.49 31.40
CA GLY A 88 -6.10 16.52 32.41
C GLY A 88 -7.46 15.92 32.07
N ALA A 89 -8.41 16.73 31.59
CA ALA A 89 -9.72 16.24 31.15
C ALA A 89 -9.66 15.49 29.80
N PHE A 90 -8.81 15.95 28.87
CA PHE A 90 -8.57 15.25 27.60
C PHE A 90 -7.73 13.97 27.77
N ALA A 91 -6.99 13.82 28.86
CA ALA A 91 -6.20 12.62 29.14
C ALA A 91 -7.09 11.40 29.36
N ASN A 92 -8.24 11.57 30.03
CA ASN A 92 -9.25 10.52 30.24
C ASN A 92 -10.00 10.18 28.94
N LEU A 93 -10.36 11.20 28.14
CA LEU A 93 -10.96 10.98 26.82
C LEU A 93 -9.97 10.29 25.86
N ARG A 94 -8.67 10.58 25.98
CA ARG A 94 -7.58 9.95 25.24
C ARG A 94 -7.39 8.49 25.64
N THR A 95 -7.31 8.16 26.93
CA THR A 95 -7.22 6.75 27.37
C THR A 95 -8.46 5.97 26.97
N PHE A 96 -9.63 6.58 27.04
CA PHE A 96 -10.88 5.96 26.57
C PHE A 96 -10.87 5.75 25.04
N GLY A 97 -10.43 6.74 24.26
CA GLY A 97 -10.28 6.62 22.82
C GLY A 97 -9.26 5.55 22.40
N MET A 98 -8.13 5.46 23.10
CA MET A 98 -7.11 4.43 22.88
C MET A 98 -7.63 3.05 23.28
N ALA A 99 -8.43 2.94 24.35
CA ALA A 99 -9.06 1.68 24.75
C ALA A 99 -10.11 1.21 23.73
N ILE A 100 -10.95 2.13 23.22
CA ILE A 100 -11.91 1.82 22.14
C ILE A 100 -11.17 1.38 20.88
N LEU A 101 -10.12 2.11 20.47
CA LEU A 101 -9.31 1.75 19.31
C LEU A 101 -8.66 0.38 19.52
N GLY A 102 -8.10 0.11 20.70
CA GLY A 102 -7.52 -1.17 21.05
C GLY A 102 -8.54 -2.32 21.01
N LEU A 103 -9.75 -2.11 21.55
CA LEU A 103 -10.85 -3.08 21.45
C LEU A 103 -11.29 -3.31 20.01
N PHE A 104 -11.33 -2.25 19.19
CA PHE A 104 -11.64 -2.34 17.77
C PHE A 104 -10.55 -3.12 17.01
N GLU A 105 -9.27 -2.86 17.26
CA GLU A 105 -8.14 -3.56 16.66
C GLU A 105 -8.15 -5.05 17.07
N ILE A 106 -8.34 -5.35 18.36
CA ILE A 106 -8.50 -6.73 18.85
C ILE A 106 -9.70 -7.40 18.16
N GLY A 107 -10.84 -6.70 18.06
CA GLY A 107 -12.02 -7.20 17.37
C GLY A 107 -11.76 -7.48 15.89
N ALA A 108 -11.03 -6.60 15.20
CA ALA A 108 -10.66 -6.75 13.80
C ALA A 108 -9.70 -7.94 13.58
N VAL A 109 -8.69 -8.09 14.46
CA VAL A 109 -7.77 -9.23 14.44
C VAL A 109 -8.51 -10.53 14.72
N LEU A 110 -9.39 -10.58 15.73
CA LEU A 110 -10.21 -11.76 16.02
C LEU A 110 -11.15 -12.09 14.87
N ALA A 111 -11.78 -11.11 14.24
CA ALA A 111 -12.60 -11.32 13.05
C ALA A 111 -11.79 -11.88 11.89
N MET A 112 -10.59 -11.34 11.64
CA MET A 112 -9.66 -11.85 10.63
C MET A 112 -9.24 -13.29 10.92
N LEU A 113 -8.87 -13.61 12.17
CA LEU A 113 -8.48 -14.95 12.58
C LEU A 113 -9.65 -15.94 12.47
N ARG A 114 -10.85 -15.56 12.89
CA ARG A 114 -12.06 -16.38 12.73
C ARG A 114 -12.35 -16.67 11.26
N MET A 115 -12.27 -15.64 10.42
CA MET A 115 -12.48 -15.77 8.98
C MET A 115 -11.43 -16.69 8.35
N LEU A 116 -10.18 -16.55 8.77
CA LEU A 116 -9.09 -17.42 8.34
C LEU A 116 -9.29 -18.87 8.75
N VAL A 117 -9.72 -19.12 9.99
CA VAL A 117 -10.00 -20.47 10.51
C VAL A 117 -11.21 -21.10 9.81
N ALA A 118 -12.29 -20.35 9.64
CA ALA A 118 -13.49 -20.80 8.95
C ALA A 118 -13.22 -21.19 7.49
N SER A 119 -12.32 -20.46 6.82
CA SER A 119 -11.95 -20.74 5.43
C SER A 119 -10.94 -21.89 5.26
N ARG A 120 -10.35 -22.45 6.33
CA ARG A 120 -9.31 -23.49 6.22
C ARG A 120 -9.77 -24.77 5.54
N ALA A 121 -11.03 -25.14 5.70
CA ALA A 121 -11.59 -26.37 5.13
C ALA A 121 -11.88 -26.27 3.63
N ASP A 122 -11.93 -25.06 3.08
CA ASP A 122 -12.22 -24.83 1.67
C ASP A 122 -11.04 -25.27 0.76
N GLU A 123 -11.35 -25.58 -0.49
CA GLU A 123 -10.35 -25.87 -1.51
C GLU A 123 -9.48 -24.64 -1.80
N ASN A 124 -10.06 -23.44 -1.75
CA ASN A 124 -9.34 -22.18 -1.90
C ASN A 124 -9.80 -21.11 -0.87
N PRO A 125 -9.16 -21.07 0.32
CA PRO A 125 -9.49 -20.10 1.37
C PRO A 125 -9.38 -18.65 0.91
N GLU A 126 -8.47 -18.36 -0.01
CA GLU A 126 -8.23 -17.00 -0.49
C GLU A 126 -9.44 -16.44 -1.24
N LEU A 127 -10.02 -17.21 -2.15
CA LEU A 127 -11.15 -16.76 -2.96
C LEU A 127 -12.39 -16.50 -2.11
N LEU A 128 -12.66 -17.34 -1.11
CA LEU A 128 -13.72 -17.11 -0.15
C LEU A 128 -13.53 -15.80 0.61
N ILE A 129 -12.30 -15.57 1.10
CA ILE A 129 -11.96 -14.39 1.87
C ILE A 129 -12.15 -13.13 1.02
N GLU A 130 -11.70 -13.17 -0.23
CA GLU A 130 -11.87 -12.08 -1.16
C GLU A 130 -13.34 -11.82 -1.51
N ALA A 131 -14.15 -12.86 -1.68
CA ALA A 131 -15.58 -12.74 -1.94
C ALA A 131 -16.29 -12.07 -0.75
N ASN A 132 -15.99 -12.47 0.49
CA ASN A 132 -16.55 -11.88 1.70
C ASN A 132 -16.17 -10.40 1.87
N ILE A 133 -14.90 -10.06 1.63
CA ILE A 133 -14.44 -8.66 1.68
C ILE A 133 -15.11 -7.84 0.59
N SER A 134 -15.22 -8.38 -0.63
CA SER A 134 -15.89 -7.70 -1.75
C SER A 134 -17.37 -7.48 -1.48
N LYS A 135 -18.05 -8.45 -0.86
CA LYS A 135 -19.46 -8.33 -0.47
C LYS A 135 -19.68 -7.23 0.58
N ARG A 136 -18.75 -7.08 1.53
CA ARG A 136 -18.88 -6.11 2.64
C ARG A 136 -18.45 -4.69 2.27
N PHE A 137 -17.40 -4.54 1.46
CA PHE A 137 -16.81 -3.24 1.12
C PHE A 137 -17.11 -2.76 -0.30
N GLY A 138 -17.66 -3.62 -1.17
CA GLY A 138 -17.98 -3.29 -2.55
C GLY A 138 -16.78 -2.75 -3.33
N ALA A 139 -17.02 -1.70 -4.13
CA ALA A 139 -16.00 -1.01 -4.91
C ALA A 139 -15.17 0.02 -4.11
N HIS A 140 -15.27 0.02 -2.77
CA HIS A 140 -14.55 0.99 -1.94
C HIS A 140 -13.03 0.80 -2.07
N PRO A 141 -12.21 1.86 -2.19
CA PRO A 141 -10.76 1.74 -2.34
C PRO A 141 -10.08 0.96 -1.21
N ALA A 142 -10.64 0.98 -0.01
CA ALA A 142 -10.12 0.22 1.13
C ALA A 142 -10.27 -1.31 0.97
N ALA A 143 -11.16 -1.79 0.09
CA ALA A 143 -11.35 -3.22 -0.13
C ALA A 143 -10.05 -3.90 -0.59
N GLY A 144 -9.25 -3.23 -1.42
CA GLY A 144 -7.97 -3.79 -1.87
C GLY A 144 -6.93 -3.87 -0.76
N ILE A 145 -6.91 -2.92 0.18
CA ILE A 145 -6.05 -2.96 1.37
C ILE A 145 -6.48 -4.12 2.29
N PHE A 146 -7.76 -4.25 2.58
CA PHE A 146 -8.26 -5.36 3.41
C PHE A 146 -8.01 -6.73 2.78
N LYS A 147 -8.16 -6.85 1.44
CA LYS A 147 -7.78 -8.07 0.72
C LYS A 147 -6.30 -8.37 0.86
N ALA A 148 -5.44 -7.35 0.69
CA ALA A 148 -4.00 -7.54 0.80
C ALA A 148 -3.57 -7.94 2.23
N GLU A 149 -4.16 -7.30 3.24
CA GLU A 149 -3.96 -7.64 4.65
C GLU A 149 -4.44 -9.07 4.97
N ALA A 150 -5.63 -9.44 4.50
CA ALA A 150 -6.16 -10.79 4.70
C ALA A 150 -5.29 -11.86 4.02
N ARG A 151 -4.84 -11.59 2.79
CA ARG A 151 -3.90 -12.46 2.08
C ARG A 151 -2.57 -12.57 2.81
N MET A 152 -2.06 -11.48 3.38
CA MET A 152 -0.83 -11.50 4.18
C MET A 152 -0.97 -12.50 5.32
N TRP A 153 -1.99 -12.33 6.18
CA TRP A 153 -2.22 -13.22 7.31
C TRP A 153 -2.47 -14.67 6.88
N LEU A 154 -3.25 -14.88 5.82
CA LEU A 154 -3.49 -16.20 5.25
C LEU A 154 -2.20 -16.90 4.83
N HIS A 155 -1.32 -16.25 4.07
CA HIS A 155 -0.07 -16.85 3.60
C HIS A 155 0.99 -16.97 4.71
N LEU A 156 0.96 -16.09 5.71
CA LEU A 156 1.84 -16.14 6.87
C LEU A 156 1.48 -17.31 7.80
N LEU A 157 0.20 -17.55 8.05
CA LEU A 157 -0.27 -18.56 9.00
C LEU A 157 -0.58 -19.92 8.34
N SER A 158 -0.87 -19.95 7.04
CA SER A 158 -1.18 -21.20 6.34
C SER A 158 0.06 -22.04 6.06
N ARG A 159 0.03 -23.28 6.57
CA ARG A 159 1.03 -24.32 6.27
C ARG A 159 0.78 -25.02 4.93
N ARG A 160 -0.45 -24.97 4.39
CA ARG A 160 -0.80 -25.62 3.12
C ARG A 160 -0.07 -24.93 1.97
N ARG A 161 0.67 -25.72 1.18
CA ARG A 161 1.51 -25.23 0.07
C ARG A 161 0.77 -25.09 -1.25
N GLU A 162 -0.28 -25.87 -1.46
CA GLU A 162 -0.98 -25.95 -2.74
C GLU A 162 -2.47 -25.69 -2.54
N TRP A 163 -3.00 -24.68 -3.25
CA TRP A 163 -4.42 -24.38 -3.32
C TRP A 163 -4.90 -24.53 -4.77
N LYS A 164 -6.14 -24.96 -4.95
CA LYS A 164 -6.73 -25.10 -6.29
C LYS A 164 -7.20 -23.73 -6.76
N PHE A 165 -6.56 -23.18 -7.77
CA PHE A 165 -7.01 -21.94 -8.41
C PHE A 165 -7.87 -22.28 -9.63
N PRO A 166 -8.94 -21.51 -9.91
CA PRO A 166 -9.70 -21.67 -11.14
C PRO A 166 -8.81 -21.42 -12.36
N GLY A 167 -9.20 -21.99 -13.49
CA GLY A 167 -8.46 -21.94 -14.75
C GLY A 167 -8.10 -23.32 -15.29
N VAL A 168 -8.01 -23.37 -16.62
CA VAL A 168 -7.71 -24.59 -17.38
C VAL A 168 -6.20 -24.86 -17.39
N MET A 169 -5.39 -23.80 -17.33
CA MET A 169 -3.94 -23.89 -17.26
C MET A 169 -3.36 -22.92 -16.24
N HIS A 170 -2.28 -23.34 -15.58
CA HIS A 170 -1.58 -22.56 -14.57
C HIS A 170 -0.10 -22.40 -14.93
N PHE A 171 0.44 -21.21 -14.68
CA PHE A 171 1.83 -20.86 -14.97
C PHE A 171 2.50 -20.25 -13.74
N SER A 172 3.71 -20.69 -13.43
CA SER A 172 4.54 -20.09 -12.38
C SER A 172 5.29 -18.87 -12.92
N TYR A 173 5.65 -17.94 -12.03
CA TYR A 173 6.39 -16.72 -12.37
C TYR A 173 7.52 -16.38 -11.39
N HIS A 174 7.79 -17.28 -10.44
CA HIS A 174 8.61 -16.95 -9.27
C HIS A 174 10.05 -17.47 -9.36
N ARG A 175 10.36 -18.34 -10.32
CA ARG A 175 11.65 -19.04 -10.39
C ARG A 175 12.69 -18.25 -11.17
N ARG A 176 12.28 -17.54 -12.22
CA ARG A 176 13.20 -16.97 -13.21
C ARG A 176 13.85 -15.66 -12.79
N ASP A 177 13.10 -14.78 -12.14
CA ASP A 177 13.49 -13.36 -12.03
C ASP A 177 14.34 -13.03 -10.79
N GLY A 178 14.81 -14.04 -10.03
CA GLY A 178 15.58 -13.83 -8.79
C GLY A 178 14.78 -13.13 -7.68
N MET A 179 13.49 -12.85 -7.90
CA MET A 179 12.60 -12.14 -6.98
C MET A 179 12.55 -12.83 -5.61
N GLN A 180 12.53 -14.16 -5.59
CA GLN A 180 12.56 -14.93 -4.34
C GLN A 180 13.85 -14.72 -3.57
N SER A 181 15.00 -14.80 -4.23
CA SER A 181 16.32 -14.59 -3.61
C SER A 181 16.45 -13.16 -3.11
N LEU A 182 15.94 -12.18 -3.87
CA LEU A 182 15.92 -10.77 -3.48
C LEU A 182 15.06 -10.55 -2.22
N LEU A 183 13.83 -11.06 -2.21
CA LEU A 183 12.94 -10.97 -1.05
C LEU A 183 13.55 -11.65 0.19
N PHE A 184 14.15 -12.82 0.01
CA PHE A 184 14.82 -13.55 1.08
C PHE A 184 16.03 -12.78 1.63
N GLY A 185 16.85 -12.19 0.77
CA GLY A 185 17.96 -11.33 1.16
C GLY A 185 17.50 -10.13 1.98
N PHE A 186 16.45 -9.43 1.53
CA PHE A 186 15.88 -8.31 2.29
C PHE A 186 15.32 -8.73 3.66
N ILE A 187 14.68 -9.90 3.76
CA ILE A 187 14.21 -10.42 5.05
C ILE A 187 15.37 -10.57 6.04
N ILE A 188 16.48 -11.18 5.60
CA ILE A 188 17.67 -11.37 6.46
C ILE A 188 18.26 -10.02 6.86
N VAL A 189 18.48 -9.12 5.89
CA VAL A 189 19.09 -7.81 6.15
C VAL A 189 18.26 -7.00 7.14
N ILE A 190 16.93 -6.96 6.98
CA ILE A 190 16.06 -6.22 7.91
C ILE A 190 16.07 -6.88 9.29
N LEU A 191 16.00 -8.21 9.38
CA LEU A 191 16.06 -8.91 10.67
C LEU A 191 17.36 -8.62 11.43
N LEU A 192 18.49 -8.56 10.72
CA LEU A 192 19.77 -8.20 11.31
C LEU A 192 19.84 -6.72 11.69
N GLN A 193 19.13 -5.84 10.96
CA GLN A 193 19.10 -4.40 11.23
C GLN A 193 18.28 -4.03 12.48
N ILE A 194 17.16 -4.72 12.75
CA ILE A 194 16.21 -4.39 13.84
C ILE A 194 16.88 -4.14 15.20
N PRO A 195 17.81 -4.97 15.70
CA PRO A 195 18.49 -4.71 16.98
C PRO A 195 19.31 -3.43 16.99
N PHE A 196 20.01 -3.12 15.89
CA PHE A 196 20.85 -1.92 15.78
C PHE A 196 20.00 -0.65 15.73
N GLU A 197 18.93 -0.65 14.92
CA GLU A 197 18.02 0.50 14.88
C GLU A 197 17.30 0.68 16.22
N HIS A 198 16.92 -0.41 16.91
CA HIS A 198 16.27 -0.33 18.21
C HIS A 198 17.19 0.28 19.27
N LEU A 199 18.45 -0.18 19.33
CA LEU A 199 19.44 0.34 20.27
C LEU A 199 19.76 1.81 19.98
N LEU A 200 19.97 2.17 18.72
CA LEU A 200 20.26 3.55 18.36
C LEU A 200 19.10 4.49 18.71
N LEU A 201 17.86 4.06 18.44
CA LEU A 201 16.66 4.84 18.76
C LEU A 201 16.35 4.88 20.25
N SER A 202 16.69 3.84 21.02
CA SER A 202 16.44 3.81 22.46
C SER A 202 17.29 4.82 23.21
N LEU A 203 18.47 5.18 22.68
CA LEU A 203 19.31 6.26 23.19
C LEU A 203 18.67 7.64 23.05
N TRP A 204 17.78 7.83 22.06
CA TRP A 204 17.18 9.13 21.78
C TRP A 204 15.73 9.21 22.28
N HIS A 205 14.92 8.19 22.03
CA HIS A 205 13.51 8.16 22.41
C HIS A 205 13.00 6.71 22.53
N PRO A 206 12.88 6.16 23.76
CA PRO A 206 12.48 4.76 23.98
C PRO A 206 11.15 4.35 23.31
N ALA A 207 10.13 5.22 23.32
CA ALA A 207 8.87 4.89 22.66
C ALA A 207 8.99 4.84 21.13
N ALA A 208 9.84 5.67 20.53
CA ALA A 208 10.05 5.68 19.09
C ALA A 208 10.81 4.41 18.67
N ALA A 209 11.76 3.94 19.49
CA ALA A 209 12.44 2.67 19.29
C ALA A 209 11.45 1.51 19.20
N TRP A 210 10.51 1.40 20.15
CA TRP A 210 9.47 0.36 20.10
C TRP A 210 8.55 0.48 18.88
N CYS A 211 8.08 1.69 18.57
CA CYS A 211 7.21 1.90 17.40
C CYS A 211 7.90 1.52 16.09
N ILE A 212 9.15 1.96 15.89
CA ILE A 212 9.91 1.69 14.66
C ILE A 212 10.26 0.20 14.58
N SER A 213 10.75 -0.41 15.65
CA SER A 213 11.05 -1.85 15.66
C SER A 213 9.81 -2.72 15.41
N ALA A 214 8.65 -2.34 15.95
CA ALA A 214 7.39 -3.03 15.67
C ALA A 214 7.00 -2.90 14.19
N LEU A 215 7.17 -1.72 13.59
CA LEU A 215 6.91 -1.49 12.17
C LEU A 215 7.88 -2.27 11.26
N SER A 216 9.15 -2.34 11.63
CA SER A 216 10.16 -3.15 10.94
C SER A 216 9.82 -4.64 11.01
N LEU A 217 9.45 -5.13 12.20
CA LEU A 217 9.00 -6.52 12.36
C LEU A 217 7.76 -6.81 11.52
N TYR A 218 6.77 -5.93 11.53
CA TYR A 218 5.58 -6.05 10.69
C TYR A 218 5.92 -6.08 9.19
N SER A 219 6.89 -5.26 8.76
CA SER A 219 7.38 -5.25 7.38
C SER A 219 8.03 -6.60 7.00
N VAL A 220 8.77 -7.22 7.92
CA VAL A 220 9.33 -8.57 7.72
C VAL A 220 8.20 -9.61 7.57
N LEU A 221 7.17 -9.55 8.42
CA LEU A 221 6.00 -10.45 8.30
C LEU A 221 5.30 -10.29 6.95
N TRP A 222 5.12 -9.05 6.49
CA TRP A 222 4.61 -8.73 5.15
C TRP A 222 5.44 -9.37 4.05
N MET A 223 6.77 -9.27 4.15
CA MET A 223 7.68 -9.78 3.14
C MET A 223 7.72 -11.31 3.11
N ILE A 224 7.67 -11.97 4.27
CA ILE A 224 7.53 -13.44 4.37
C ILE A 224 6.22 -13.88 3.73
N ALA A 225 5.12 -13.19 4.02
CA ALA A 225 3.82 -13.49 3.42
C ALA A 225 3.83 -13.27 1.90
N HIS A 226 4.44 -12.18 1.42
CA HIS A 226 4.58 -11.89 -0.01
C HIS A 226 5.44 -12.96 -0.71
N TYR A 227 6.57 -13.35 -0.11
CA TYR A 227 7.42 -14.44 -0.60
C TYR A 227 6.62 -15.74 -0.78
N ARG A 228 5.83 -16.12 0.23
CA ARG A 228 4.95 -17.30 0.15
C ARG A 228 3.81 -17.14 -0.86
N ALA A 229 3.23 -15.96 -0.98
CA ALA A 229 2.16 -15.71 -1.94
C ALA A 229 2.68 -15.81 -3.39
N VAL A 230 3.87 -15.29 -3.67
CA VAL A 230 4.50 -15.38 -4.99
C VAL A 230 4.79 -16.83 -5.39
N THR A 231 5.10 -17.71 -4.43
CA THR A 231 5.37 -19.12 -4.73
C THR A 231 4.10 -19.95 -4.95
N ARG A 232 3.01 -19.60 -4.25
CA ARG A 232 1.78 -20.41 -4.18
C ARG A 232 0.66 -19.95 -5.11
N ARG A 233 0.72 -18.74 -5.65
CA ARG A 233 -0.35 -18.16 -6.48
C ARG A 233 0.08 -18.17 -7.95
N PRO A 234 -0.34 -19.14 -8.77
CA PRO A 234 0.01 -19.17 -10.19
C PRO A 234 -0.78 -18.12 -10.98
N ILE A 235 -0.28 -17.81 -12.18
CA ILE A 235 -1.06 -17.15 -13.23
C ILE A 235 -2.05 -18.20 -13.77
N SER A 236 -3.33 -17.87 -13.82
CA SER A 236 -4.38 -18.76 -14.35
C SER A 236 -4.85 -18.29 -15.70
N LEU A 237 -5.00 -19.22 -16.64
CA LEU A 237 -5.73 -19.00 -17.88
C LEU A 237 -7.11 -19.68 -17.75
N GLU A 238 -8.15 -18.85 -17.65
CA GLU A 238 -9.57 -19.27 -17.70
C GLU A 238 -10.06 -19.22 -19.17
N ASP A 239 -11.31 -19.61 -19.40
CA ASP A 239 -11.86 -19.69 -20.76
C ASP A 239 -12.04 -18.31 -21.42
N ASP A 240 -12.38 -17.27 -20.65
CA ASP A 240 -12.64 -15.91 -21.14
C ASP A 240 -11.58 -14.88 -20.70
N ARG A 241 -10.68 -15.22 -19.77
CA ARG A 241 -9.74 -14.27 -19.16
C ARG A 241 -8.43 -14.90 -18.68
N LEU A 242 -7.40 -14.08 -18.67
CA LEU A 242 -6.09 -14.36 -18.06
C LEU A 242 -6.00 -13.65 -16.70
N ILE A 243 -5.79 -14.40 -15.62
CA ILE A 243 -5.63 -13.86 -14.26
C ILE A 243 -4.16 -13.84 -13.88
N ILE A 244 -3.59 -12.64 -13.85
CA ILE A 244 -2.22 -12.39 -13.42
C ILE A 244 -2.23 -12.01 -11.93
N ARG A 245 -1.61 -12.85 -11.11
CA ARG A 245 -1.57 -12.71 -9.66
C ARG A 245 -0.24 -12.08 -9.22
N ASN A 246 -0.28 -11.14 -8.27
CA ASN A 246 0.92 -10.44 -7.78
C ASN A 246 1.13 -10.59 -6.27
N GLY A 247 1.45 -11.80 -5.82
CA GLY A 247 1.67 -12.09 -4.40
C GLY A 247 0.50 -11.60 -3.55
N VAL A 248 0.76 -10.90 -2.44
CA VAL A 248 -0.30 -10.34 -1.57
C VAL A 248 -0.98 -9.07 -2.13
N PHE A 249 -0.39 -8.39 -3.11
CA PHE A 249 -0.82 -7.06 -3.57
C PHE A 249 -2.03 -7.07 -4.53
N GLY A 250 -2.51 -8.25 -4.90
CA GLY A 250 -3.75 -8.42 -5.65
C GLY A 250 -3.59 -8.94 -7.07
N ASP A 251 -4.74 -9.02 -7.72
CA ASP A 251 -4.94 -9.77 -8.95
C ASP A 251 -5.39 -8.86 -10.08
N VAL A 252 -5.00 -9.23 -11.28
CA VAL A 252 -5.32 -8.52 -12.51
C VAL A 252 -5.94 -9.51 -13.47
N ALA A 253 -7.26 -9.40 -13.63
CA ALA A 253 -7.99 -10.14 -14.64
C ALA A 253 -7.95 -9.36 -15.97
N VAL A 254 -7.46 -10.01 -17.01
CA VAL A 254 -7.41 -9.50 -18.38
C VAL A 254 -8.37 -10.33 -19.23
N PRO A 255 -9.51 -9.78 -19.68
CA PRO A 255 -10.37 -10.43 -20.65
C PRO A 255 -9.60 -10.75 -21.94
N LEU A 256 -9.76 -11.96 -22.47
CA LEU A 256 -9.06 -12.38 -23.68
C LEU A 256 -9.52 -11.59 -24.91
N ASN A 257 -10.79 -11.18 -24.95
CA ASN A 257 -11.34 -10.34 -26.03
C ASN A 257 -10.71 -8.93 -26.09
N ALA A 258 -10.21 -8.41 -24.96
CA ALA A 258 -9.56 -7.10 -24.88
C ALA A 258 -8.09 -7.15 -25.32
N LEU A 259 -7.53 -8.35 -25.48
CA LEU A 259 -6.13 -8.55 -25.84
C LEU A 259 -5.94 -8.28 -27.35
N ALA A 260 -4.99 -7.40 -27.67
CA ALA A 260 -4.57 -7.15 -29.04
C ALA A 260 -3.40 -8.09 -29.41
N ARG A 261 -2.41 -8.17 -28.51
CA ARG A 261 -1.20 -8.96 -28.72
C ARG A 261 -0.58 -9.38 -27.40
N ILE A 262 0.01 -10.58 -27.39
CA ILE A 262 0.91 -11.05 -26.33
C ILE A 262 2.24 -11.45 -26.97
N ALA A 263 3.34 -10.98 -26.42
CA ALA A 263 4.67 -11.27 -26.95
C ALA A 263 5.73 -11.42 -25.84
N PRO A 264 6.71 -12.32 -26.02
CA PRO A 264 7.88 -12.36 -25.16
C PRO A 264 8.80 -11.17 -25.45
N LEU A 265 9.30 -10.52 -24.40
CA LEU A 265 10.38 -9.54 -24.51
C LEU A 265 11.73 -10.25 -24.54
N ARG A 266 12.59 -9.90 -25.51
CA ARG A 266 13.98 -10.36 -25.54
C ARG A 266 14.81 -9.57 -24.53
N ALA A 267 15.55 -10.28 -23.68
CA ALA A 267 16.34 -9.72 -22.58
C ALA A 267 17.47 -8.76 -23.01
N SER A 268 17.87 -8.78 -24.29
CA SER A 268 19.09 -8.11 -24.79
C SER A 268 18.91 -6.67 -25.27
N ILE A 269 17.67 -6.14 -25.39
CA ILE A 269 17.45 -4.79 -25.95
C ILE A 269 16.97 -3.77 -24.88
N ASP A 270 16.41 -4.24 -23.77
CA ASP A 270 15.69 -3.39 -22.81
C ASP A 270 16.30 -3.31 -21.41
N MET A 271 17.52 -3.81 -21.20
CA MET A 271 18.18 -3.72 -19.88
C MET A 271 18.48 -2.25 -19.50
N HIS A 272 18.61 -1.36 -20.49
CA HIS A 272 18.65 0.11 -20.33
C HIS A 272 17.26 0.78 -20.34
N ALA A 273 16.19 0.04 -20.58
CA ALA A 273 14.81 0.52 -20.62
C ALA A 273 14.10 0.39 -19.25
N ASN A 274 14.78 0.76 -18.16
CA ASN A 274 14.07 1.01 -16.89
C ASN A 274 13.23 2.31 -16.93
N ARG A 275 13.10 2.93 -18.11
CA ARG A 275 12.18 4.04 -18.33
C ARG A 275 10.76 3.57 -18.10
N ARG A 276 10.06 4.26 -17.19
CA ARG A 276 8.61 4.12 -17.05
C ARG A 276 7.96 4.51 -18.38
N VAL A 277 7.39 3.53 -19.08
CA VAL A 277 6.58 3.78 -20.28
C VAL A 277 5.22 4.29 -19.83
N PRO A 278 4.79 5.51 -20.22
CA PRO A 278 3.47 6.03 -19.88
C PRO A 278 2.37 5.08 -20.37
N GLY A 279 1.36 4.82 -19.52
CA GLY A 279 0.26 3.92 -19.87
C GLY A 279 0.59 2.42 -19.83
N GLN A 280 1.82 2.03 -19.47
CA GLN A 280 2.17 0.63 -19.22
C GLN A 280 2.07 0.31 -17.72
N ARG A 281 1.36 -0.75 -17.37
CA ARG A 281 1.42 -1.33 -16.03
C ARG A 281 2.53 -2.37 -15.95
N ARG A 282 3.27 -2.39 -14.85
CA ARG A 282 4.26 -3.42 -14.54
C ARG A 282 3.80 -4.22 -13.32
N ILE A 283 3.84 -5.55 -13.41
CA ILE A 283 3.56 -6.47 -12.32
C ILE A 283 4.81 -7.29 -12.04
N GLY A 284 5.25 -7.30 -10.79
CA GLY A 284 6.49 -7.95 -10.39
C GLY A 284 7.74 -7.22 -10.90
N SER A 285 8.79 -8.00 -11.17
CA SER A 285 10.12 -7.60 -11.64
C SER A 285 10.12 -7.11 -13.11
N ASN A 286 11.30 -7.10 -13.78
CA ASN A 286 11.51 -6.65 -15.16
C ASN A 286 10.79 -7.51 -16.24
N GLY A 287 9.62 -8.07 -15.93
CA GLY A 287 8.75 -8.96 -16.70
C GLY A 287 9.13 -9.26 -18.15
N ASN A 288 9.16 -10.54 -18.49
CA ASN A 288 9.55 -11.04 -19.81
C ASN A 288 8.38 -11.17 -20.80
N LEU A 289 7.17 -10.77 -20.43
CA LEU A 289 5.99 -10.77 -21.29
C LEU A 289 5.36 -9.38 -21.36
N LEU A 290 4.92 -9.00 -22.55
CA LEU A 290 4.13 -7.81 -22.82
C LEU A 290 2.77 -8.21 -23.38
N ILE A 291 1.72 -7.70 -22.75
CA ILE A 291 0.37 -7.69 -23.31
C ILE A 291 0.05 -6.28 -23.76
N GLU A 292 -0.42 -6.15 -24.99
CA GLU A 292 -0.99 -4.93 -25.54
C GLU A 292 -2.51 -5.09 -25.62
N PHE A 293 -3.24 -4.08 -25.17
CA PHE A 293 -4.69 -4.08 -25.19
C PHE A 293 -5.22 -3.38 -26.44
N ARG A 294 -6.36 -3.83 -26.96
CA ARG A 294 -7.03 -3.20 -28.12
C ARG A 294 -7.46 -1.77 -27.80
N GLN A 295 -7.89 -1.56 -26.56
CA GLN A 295 -8.27 -0.27 -25.99
C GLN A 295 -7.72 -0.17 -24.56
N PRO A 296 -7.55 1.04 -24.01
CA PRO A 296 -7.08 1.22 -22.64
C PRO A 296 -7.98 0.47 -21.64
N LEU A 297 -7.42 -0.50 -20.93
CA LEU A 297 -8.15 -1.38 -20.02
C LEU A 297 -7.98 -0.91 -18.57
N ALA A 298 -9.09 -0.82 -17.84
CA ALA A 298 -9.09 -0.48 -16.41
C ALA A 298 -8.57 -1.66 -15.59
N LEU A 299 -7.31 -1.61 -15.17
CA LEU A 299 -6.71 -2.67 -14.37
C LEU A 299 -6.79 -2.33 -12.88
N ALA A 300 -7.26 -3.28 -12.07
CA ALA A 300 -7.38 -3.13 -10.62
C ALA A 300 -6.01 -3.10 -9.92
N SER A 301 -5.84 -2.19 -8.96
CA SER A 301 -4.68 -2.07 -8.08
C SER A 301 -5.09 -2.32 -6.62
N ILE A 302 -4.15 -2.24 -5.68
CA ILE A 302 -4.45 -2.25 -4.23
C ILE A 302 -5.44 -1.11 -3.91
N ILE A 303 -5.28 0.03 -4.59
CA ILE A 303 -6.10 1.22 -4.39
C ILE A 303 -6.71 1.61 -5.73
N GLY A 304 -7.99 1.29 -5.91
CA GLY A 304 -8.77 1.64 -7.10
C GLY A 304 -8.32 0.94 -8.39
N SER A 305 -8.72 1.50 -9.53
CA SER A 305 -8.33 1.03 -10.87
C SER A 305 -7.79 2.19 -11.70
N ARG A 306 -6.99 1.87 -12.72
CA ARG A 306 -6.50 2.85 -13.69
C ARG A 306 -6.45 2.22 -15.08
N ASN A 307 -6.68 3.05 -16.10
CA ASN A 307 -6.58 2.62 -17.50
C ASN A 307 -5.11 2.50 -17.93
N TYR A 308 -4.79 1.37 -18.57
CA TYR A 308 -3.48 1.07 -19.13
C TYR A 308 -3.62 0.57 -20.56
N ASN A 309 -2.66 0.92 -21.41
CA ASN A 309 -2.60 0.49 -22.82
C ASN A 309 -1.85 -0.83 -22.96
N SER A 310 -0.93 -1.11 -22.03
CA SER A 310 -0.18 -2.36 -22.00
C SER A 310 0.12 -2.82 -20.58
N LEU A 311 0.40 -4.11 -20.45
CA LEU A 311 0.74 -4.77 -19.20
C LEU A 311 1.99 -5.63 -19.39
N ARG A 312 3.01 -5.36 -18.58
CA ARG A 312 4.24 -6.13 -18.52
C ARG A 312 4.29 -6.96 -17.25
N PHE A 313 4.56 -8.25 -17.37
CA PHE A 313 4.66 -9.19 -16.26
C PHE A 313 5.65 -10.31 -16.57
N GLY A 314 6.07 -11.04 -15.54
CA GLY A 314 6.98 -12.19 -15.67
C GLY A 314 6.23 -13.51 -15.67
N ALA A 315 6.71 -14.48 -16.45
CA ALA A 315 6.35 -15.88 -16.33
C ALA A 315 7.61 -16.76 -16.49
N ASP A 316 7.66 -17.91 -15.81
CA ASP A 316 8.83 -18.79 -15.87
C ASP A 316 8.95 -19.44 -17.27
N THR A 317 7.81 -19.81 -17.86
CA THR A 317 7.68 -20.39 -19.21
C THR A 317 6.93 -19.45 -20.16
N PRO A 318 7.54 -18.33 -20.59
CA PRO A 318 6.85 -17.28 -21.35
C PRO A 318 6.31 -17.79 -22.68
N GLN A 319 7.05 -18.64 -23.39
CA GLN A 319 6.64 -19.17 -24.69
C GLN A 319 5.39 -20.05 -24.55
N ARG A 320 5.39 -20.97 -23.57
CA ARG A 320 4.24 -21.85 -23.30
C ARG A 320 2.97 -21.07 -22.96
N LEU A 321 3.12 -19.97 -22.22
CA LEU A 321 1.99 -19.09 -21.89
C LEU A 321 1.46 -18.37 -23.14
N VAL A 322 2.35 -17.83 -23.99
CA VAL A 322 1.97 -17.19 -25.25
C VAL A 322 1.23 -18.16 -26.16
N ASP A 323 1.74 -19.37 -26.33
CA ASP A 323 1.14 -20.39 -27.18
C ASP A 323 -0.26 -20.80 -26.66
N ALA A 324 -0.39 -20.98 -25.35
CA ALA A 324 -1.66 -21.29 -24.69
C ALA A 324 -2.70 -20.18 -24.87
N VAL A 325 -2.30 -18.91 -24.72
CA VAL A 325 -3.20 -17.77 -24.90
C VAL A 325 -3.62 -17.65 -26.37
N ASN A 326 -2.68 -17.79 -27.31
CA ASN A 326 -2.99 -17.72 -28.74
C ASN A 326 -3.92 -18.84 -29.19
N ALA A 327 -3.70 -20.08 -28.71
CA ALA A 327 -4.59 -21.20 -29.00
C ALA A 327 -6.04 -20.92 -28.53
N ARG A 328 -6.19 -20.29 -27.35
CA ARG A 328 -7.51 -19.89 -26.85
C ARG A 328 -8.14 -18.73 -27.63
N LEU A 329 -7.35 -17.74 -28.05
CA LEU A 329 -7.86 -16.66 -28.90
C LEU A 329 -8.39 -17.17 -30.24
N VAL A 330 -7.72 -18.16 -30.84
CA VAL A 330 -8.20 -18.81 -32.08
C VAL A 330 -9.53 -19.50 -31.83
N GLN A 331 -9.69 -20.22 -30.71
CA GLN A 331 -10.95 -20.87 -30.35
C GLN A 331 -12.09 -19.87 -30.12
N ILE A 332 -11.82 -18.75 -29.44
CA ILE A 332 -12.83 -17.71 -29.19
C ILE A 332 -13.28 -17.09 -30.51
N ASN A 333 -12.33 -16.74 -31.39
CA ASN A 333 -12.66 -16.15 -32.70
C ASN A 333 -13.39 -17.14 -33.62
N ALA A 334 -13.25 -18.45 -33.41
CA ALA A 334 -13.97 -19.47 -34.18
C ALA A 334 -15.43 -19.65 -33.70
N LEU A 335 -15.78 -19.15 -32.51
CA LEU A 335 -17.11 -19.27 -31.90
C LEU A 335 -17.95 -17.99 -32.01
N THR A 336 -17.34 -16.87 -32.42
CA THR A 336 -17.97 -15.55 -32.60
C THR A 336 -18.22 -15.23 -34.07
#